data_AF-A0A6I3XRG2-F1
#
_entry.id   AF-A0A6I3XRG2-F1
#
_cell.length_a   1.000
_cell.length_b   1.000
_cell.length_c   1.000
_cell.angle_alpha   90.00
_cell.angle_beta   90.00
_cell.angle_gamma   90.00
#
_symmetry.space_group_name_H-M   'P 1'
#
loop_
_entity.id
_entity.type
_entity.pdbx_description
1 polymer ?
#
loop_
_entity_poly.entity_id
_entity_poly.type
_entity_poly.pdbx_seq_one_letter_code
_entity_poly.pdbx_strand_id
1 'polypeptide(L)'
;MKIFLRPLMALLLAGTCAAAASAPMHLTNSIPRCHMPPGKVLPDKYYKLEKGKNAFGWVAGATRADPVVGGAGYERVDGSDMHDWLTFYRIDLNGDRICDWYLEASAPFSTGGDRGVINTLYIGTSSGWTRIGAEVPRDKPDSPGFEVSGEQAEDFVFGEDPSVIMDSSTRISYIIAALNNRNADRYSRPGYRIFAWDADKKSLRLLDKWEPGSRAAEVYAFFKVHGAATPSRRSTGKAVIHDYEPEVETFELELICEPDGTSGSSDELEGRISKYLLARCKKH
;
A
#
# COMPACT_ATOMS: atom_id res chain seq x y z
N MET A 1 -27.32 15.28 67.96
CA MET A 1 -27.46 14.27 66.88
C MET A 1 -27.34 14.96 65.53
N LYS A 2 -26.68 14.32 64.55
CA LYS A 2 -26.08 14.82 63.27
C LYS A 2 -24.67 15.38 63.50
N ILE A 3 -23.58 14.60 63.53
CA ILE A 3 -22.99 13.63 62.57
C ILE A 3 -22.59 14.28 61.23
N PHE A 4 -21.35 14.80 61.22
CA PHE A 4 -20.20 14.47 60.36
C PHE A 4 -20.25 14.53 58.83
N LEU A 5 -19.08 14.91 58.29
CA LEU A 5 -18.44 14.46 57.04
C LEU A 5 -18.85 15.13 55.72
N ARG A 6 -18.40 16.39 55.53
CA ARG A 6 -18.01 16.96 54.23
C ARG A 6 -16.82 17.89 54.51
N PRO A 7 -15.56 17.51 54.18
CA PRO A 7 -15.09 17.47 52.79
C PRO A 7 -14.03 16.37 52.56
N LEU A 8 -14.41 15.24 51.97
CA LEU A 8 -13.43 14.22 51.56
C LEU A 8 -13.91 13.51 50.30
N MET A 9 -14.27 14.30 49.29
CA MET A 9 -14.81 13.78 48.03
C MET A 9 -14.41 14.65 46.83
N ALA A 10 -13.21 15.22 46.86
CA ALA A 10 -12.64 16.00 45.76
C ALA A 10 -11.18 15.59 45.45
N LEU A 11 -10.78 14.37 45.79
CA LEU A 11 -9.39 13.90 45.65
C LEU A 11 -9.27 12.46 45.09
N LEU A 12 -10.26 12.01 44.32
CA LEU A 12 -10.26 10.67 43.71
C LEU A 12 -10.66 10.67 42.21
N LEU A 13 -10.46 11.78 41.51
CA LEU A 13 -10.65 11.86 40.04
C LEU A 13 -9.34 12.15 39.28
N ALA A 14 -8.20 12.09 39.96
CA ALA A 14 -6.88 12.08 39.33
C ALA A 14 -6.32 10.65 39.42
N GLY A 15 -6.69 9.77 38.49
CA GLY A 15 -6.26 8.38 38.60
C GLY A 15 -6.68 7.42 37.52
N THR A 16 -7.10 7.86 36.34
CA THR A 16 -7.23 6.96 35.18
C THR A 16 -6.87 7.71 33.90
N CYS A 17 -5.65 8.25 33.81
CA CYS A 17 -4.95 8.13 32.54
C CYS A 17 -4.61 6.65 32.41
N ALA A 18 -5.59 5.87 31.93
CA ALA A 18 -5.28 4.62 31.29
C ALA A 18 -4.35 5.01 30.14
N ALA A 19 -3.05 4.83 30.32
CA ALA A 19 -2.20 4.49 29.21
C ALA A 19 -2.93 3.32 28.55
N ALA A 20 -3.62 3.59 27.44
CA ALA A 20 -3.99 2.56 26.51
C ALA A 20 -2.65 2.01 26.01
N ALA A 21 -2.06 1.12 26.81
CA ALA A 21 -0.99 0.26 26.36
C ALA A 21 -1.63 -0.50 25.20
N SER A 22 -1.34 -0.03 23.98
CA SER A 22 -1.74 -0.73 22.78
C SER A 22 -1.25 -2.17 22.96
N ALA A 23 -2.17 -3.13 22.82
CA ALA A 23 -1.81 -4.54 22.91
C ALA A 23 -0.55 -4.78 22.06
N PRO A 24 0.43 -5.54 22.57
CA PRO A 24 1.67 -5.79 21.85
C PRO A 24 1.36 -6.40 20.48
N MET A 25 2.03 -5.91 19.43
CA MET A 25 1.81 -6.43 18.09
C MET A 25 2.39 -7.84 17.96
N HIS A 26 1.70 -8.72 17.24
CA HIS A 26 2.17 -10.06 16.93
C HIS A 26 2.49 -10.16 15.43
N LEU A 27 3.58 -9.50 15.03
CA LEU A 27 4.01 -9.35 13.65
C LEU A 27 4.51 -10.65 13.03
N THR A 28 4.13 -10.90 11.78
CA THR A 28 4.54 -12.08 11.02
C THR A 28 4.53 -11.84 9.51
N ASN A 29 5.40 -12.57 8.81
CA ASN A 29 5.42 -12.70 7.35
C ASN A 29 4.54 -13.87 6.86
N SER A 30 3.87 -14.58 7.77
CA SER A 30 2.92 -15.62 7.41
C SER A 30 1.57 -15.01 7.02
N ILE A 31 1.31 -14.92 5.71
CA ILE A 31 0.06 -14.36 5.19
C ILE A 31 -1.02 -15.45 5.22
N PRO A 32 -2.16 -15.22 5.90
CA PRO A 32 -3.22 -16.20 6.00
C PRO A 32 -3.86 -16.46 4.63
N ARG A 33 -4.37 -17.67 4.43
CA ARG A 33 -5.15 -17.99 3.24
C ARG A 33 -6.52 -17.33 3.34
N CYS A 34 -6.93 -16.67 2.27
CA CYS A 34 -8.27 -16.13 2.08
C CYS A 34 -9.07 -16.96 1.06
N HIS A 35 -10.37 -16.73 1.01
CA HIS A 35 -11.30 -17.33 0.06
C HIS A 35 -11.80 -16.26 -0.92
N MET A 36 -11.78 -16.59 -2.21
CA MET A 36 -12.29 -15.70 -3.24
C MET A 36 -13.80 -15.44 -3.06
N PRO A 37 -14.28 -14.20 -3.26
CA PRO A 37 -15.70 -13.88 -3.22
C PRO A 37 -16.52 -14.73 -4.23
N PRO A 38 -17.84 -14.84 -4.05
CA PRO A 38 -18.70 -15.56 -5.00
C PRO A 38 -18.66 -14.91 -6.40
N GLY A 39 -18.98 -15.68 -7.44
CA GLY A 39 -18.99 -15.19 -8.83
C GLY A 39 -17.66 -15.38 -9.57
N LYS A 40 -17.31 -14.41 -10.43
CA LYS A 40 -16.09 -14.45 -11.25
C LYS A 40 -14.83 -14.16 -10.44
N VAL A 41 -13.72 -14.76 -10.85
CA VAL A 41 -12.40 -14.64 -10.19
C VAL A 41 -11.88 -13.21 -10.24
N LEU A 42 -12.08 -12.51 -11.35
CA LEU A 42 -11.65 -11.13 -11.55
C LEU A 42 -12.85 -10.17 -11.61
N PRO A 43 -12.62 -8.85 -11.48
CA PRO A 43 -13.66 -7.85 -11.67
C PRO A 43 -14.33 -7.96 -13.05
N ASP A 44 -15.66 -7.78 -13.09
CA ASP A 44 -16.47 -8.06 -14.27
C ASP A 44 -16.05 -7.28 -15.52
N LYS A 45 -15.50 -6.07 -15.34
CA LYS A 45 -15.05 -5.22 -16.45
C LYS A 45 -14.00 -5.92 -17.32
N TYR A 46 -13.07 -6.67 -16.74
CA TYR A 46 -11.99 -7.35 -17.49
C TYR A 46 -12.50 -8.44 -18.43
N TYR A 47 -13.68 -9.00 -18.16
CA TYR A 47 -14.30 -9.96 -19.07
C TYR A 47 -15.00 -9.31 -20.26
N LYS A 48 -15.21 -7.98 -20.22
CA LYS A 48 -15.94 -7.19 -21.21
C LYS A 48 -15.04 -6.28 -22.05
N LEU A 49 -13.77 -6.11 -21.67
CA LEU A 49 -12.80 -5.33 -22.44
C LEU A 49 -12.58 -5.94 -23.83
N GLU A 50 -12.32 -5.09 -24.81
CA GLU A 50 -12.08 -5.52 -26.19
C GLU A 50 -10.84 -6.41 -26.27
N LYS A 51 -10.99 -7.54 -26.97
CA LYS A 51 -9.94 -8.54 -27.12
C LYS A 51 -9.26 -8.36 -28.46
N GLY A 52 -8.35 -7.38 -28.53
CA GLY A 52 -7.35 -7.33 -29.60
C GLY A 52 -6.40 -8.54 -29.51
N LYS A 53 -5.49 -8.70 -30.49
CA LYS A 53 -4.63 -9.87 -30.59
C LYS A 53 -3.83 -10.06 -29.29
N ASN A 54 -4.19 -11.09 -28.51
CA ASN A 54 -3.59 -11.49 -27.23
C ASN A 54 -3.84 -10.59 -26.00
N ALA A 55 -4.59 -9.48 -26.12
CA ALA A 55 -4.94 -8.65 -24.97
C ALA A 55 -6.09 -9.26 -24.16
N PHE A 56 -5.97 -9.24 -22.83
CA PHE A 56 -6.96 -9.77 -21.88
C PHE A 56 -7.37 -11.24 -22.10
N GLY A 57 -6.71 -11.98 -23.00
CA GLY A 57 -6.97 -13.41 -23.24
C GLY A 57 -6.70 -14.26 -22.00
N TRP A 58 -5.77 -13.81 -21.17
CA TRP A 58 -5.40 -14.42 -19.88
C TRP A 58 -6.53 -14.40 -18.84
N VAL A 59 -7.49 -13.46 -18.94
CA VAL A 59 -8.62 -13.30 -17.99
C VAL A 59 -9.48 -14.57 -17.93
N ALA A 60 -9.64 -15.29 -19.05
CA ALA A 60 -10.42 -16.52 -19.12
C ALA A 60 -9.73 -17.71 -18.41
N GLY A 61 -8.40 -17.66 -18.25
CA GLY A 61 -7.62 -18.69 -17.56
C GLY A 61 -7.52 -18.50 -16.04
N ALA A 62 -8.00 -17.37 -15.51
CA ALA A 62 -7.93 -17.05 -14.10
C ALA A 62 -8.79 -18.01 -13.26
N THR A 63 -8.20 -18.58 -12.20
CA THR A 63 -8.84 -19.54 -11.29
C THR A 63 -8.87 -19.02 -9.86
N ARG A 64 -9.78 -19.59 -9.05
CA ARG A 64 -9.88 -19.25 -7.62
C ARG A 64 -8.65 -19.65 -6.79
N ALA A 65 -7.84 -20.59 -7.31
CA ALA A 65 -6.63 -21.05 -6.63
C ALA A 65 -5.45 -20.09 -6.86
N ASP A 66 -5.51 -19.27 -7.91
CA ASP A 66 -4.39 -18.46 -8.33
C ASP A 66 -4.05 -17.40 -7.27
N PRO A 67 -2.79 -17.35 -6.83
CA PRO A 67 -2.32 -16.30 -5.94
C PRO A 67 -1.95 -15.02 -6.71
N VAL A 68 -1.58 -15.16 -7.98
CA VAL A 68 -1.33 -14.07 -8.94
C VAL A 68 -2.08 -14.38 -10.22
N VAL A 69 -2.70 -13.37 -10.81
CA VAL A 69 -3.22 -13.47 -12.18
C VAL A 69 -2.73 -12.25 -12.96
N GLY A 70 -2.16 -12.42 -14.15
CA GLY A 70 -1.73 -11.27 -14.93
C GLY A 70 -1.43 -11.57 -16.38
N GLY A 71 -1.30 -10.50 -17.16
CA GLY A 71 -0.98 -10.56 -18.57
C GLY A 71 -1.16 -9.22 -19.28
N ALA A 72 -0.98 -9.24 -20.59
CA ALA A 72 -1.06 -8.04 -21.44
C ALA A 72 -2.49 -7.46 -21.54
N GLY A 73 -2.58 -6.13 -21.63
CA GLY A 73 -3.77 -5.33 -21.88
C GLY A 73 -3.47 -4.11 -22.76
N TYR A 74 -4.44 -3.21 -22.91
CA TYR A 74 -4.32 -1.95 -23.68
C TYR A 74 -4.59 -0.74 -22.80
N GLU A 75 -3.73 0.27 -22.82
CA GLU A 75 -3.94 1.50 -22.06
C GLU A 75 -5.07 2.39 -22.62
N ARG A 76 -5.24 2.42 -23.96
CA ARG A 76 -6.22 3.28 -24.67
C ARG A 76 -7.30 2.48 -25.41
N VAL A 77 -8.50 3.08 -25.49
CA VAL A 77 -9.71 2.50 -26.08
C VAL A 77 -9.67 2.47 -27.62
N ASP A 78 -8.86 3.33 -28.24
CA ASP A 78 -8.71 3.42 -29.69
C ASP A 78 -7.69 2.43 -30.28
N GLY A 79 -7.08 1.59 -29.43
CA GLY A 79 -6.12 0.59 -29.86
C GLY A 79 -4.79 1.17 -30.35
N SER A 80 -4.49 2.46 -30.10
CA SER A 80 -3.18 3.01 -30.43
C SER A 80 -2.10 2.49 -29.45
N ASP A 81 -1.50 1.37 -29.84
CA ASP A 81 -0.16 0.79 -29.55
C ASP A 81 0.47 0.79 -28.13
N MET A 82 -0.13 1.34 -27.07
CA MET A 82 0.40 1.16 -25.71
C MET A 82 -0.18 -0.08 -25.01
N HIS A 83 0.70 -1.07 -24.85
CA HIS A 83 0.42 -2.38 -24.27
C HIS A 83 0.88 -2.47 -22.82
N ASP A 84 -0.04 -2.29 -21.87
CA ASP A 84 0.29 -2.45 -20.45
C ASP A 84 0.34 -3.91 -20.02
N TRP A 85 1.10 -4.17 -18.96
CA TRP A 85 1.04 -5.40 -18.19
C TRP A 85 0.20 -5.18 -16.94
N LEU A 86 -0.77 -6.05 -16.71
CA LEU A 86 -1.63 -6.00 -15.53
C LEU A 86 -1.38 -7.23 -14.67
N THR A 87 -1.10 -7.01 -13.38
CA THR A 87 -0.88 -8.08 -12.41
C THR A 87 -1.76 -7.90 -11.18
N PHE A 88 -2.57 -8.91 -10.89
CA PHE A 88 -3.44 -8.99 -9.72
C PHE A 88 -2.78 -9.88 -8.66
N TYR A 89 -2.47 -9.30 -7.51
CA TYR A 89 -1.91 -9.98 -6.33
C TYR A 89 -3.00 -10.20 -5.29
N ARG A 90 -3.18 -11.46 -4.89
CA ARG A 90 -4.24 -11.85 -3.94
C ARG A 90 -3.84 -11.48 -2.52
N ILE A 91 -4.66 -10.72 -1.82
CA ILE A 91 -4.39 -10.25 -0.46
C ILE A 91 -5.66 -10.30 0.41
N ASP A 92 -5.54 -10.35 1.73
CA ASP A 92 -6.64 -10.15 2.69
C ASP A 92 -6.36 -8.83 3.42
N LEU A 93 -7.01 -7.75 2.98
CA LEU A 93 -6.82 -6.41 3.57
C LEU A 93 -7.67 -6.22 4.82
N ASN A 94 -8.85 -6.84 4.85
CA ASN A 94 -9.81 -6.68 5.94
C ASN A 94 -9.56 -7.65 7.12
N GLY A 95 -8.70 -8.66 6.95
CA GLY A 95 -8.47 -9.71 7.93
C GLY A 95 -9.68 -10.64 8.14
N ASP A 96 -10.64 -10.60 7.21
CA ASP A 96 -11.92 -11.30 7.26
C ASP A 96 -11.90 -12.64 6.51
N ARG A 97 -10.74 -13.02 5.94
CA ARG A 97 -10.51 -14.20 5.10
C ARG A 97 -11.23 -14.16 3.76
N ILE A 98 -11.74 -13.02 3.33
CA ILE A 98 -12.18 -12.80 1.96
C ILE A 98 -11.00 -12.22 1.17
N CYS A 99 -10.77 -12.74 -0.02
CA CYS A 99 -9.68 -12.23 -0.86
C CYS A 99 -10.06 -10.93 -1.54
N ASP A 100 -9.12 -10.00 -1.47
CA ASP A 100 -9.04 -8.78 -2.26
C ASP A 100 -7.99 -8.96 -3.36
N TRP A 101 -8.08 -8.13 -4.41
CA TRP A 101 -6.99 -7.98 -5.35
C TRP A 101 -6.29 -6.65 -5.18
N TYR A 102 -4.97 -6.71 -5.11
CA TYR A 102 -4.11 -5.58 -5.41
C TYR A 102 -3.73 -5.64 -6.88
N LEU A 103 -4.12 -4.65 -7.66
CA LEU A 103 -3.76 -4.54 -9.08
C LEU A 103 -2.59 -3.58 -9.24
N GLU A 104 -1.52 -4.12 -9.82
CA GLU A 104 -0.42 -3.37 -10.43
C GLU A 104 -0.66 -3.27 -11.94
N ALA A 105 -0.54 -2.05 -12.48
CA ALA A 105 -0.48 -1.82 -13.91
C ALA A 105 0.87 -1.18 -14.27
N SER A 106 1.62 -1.81 -15.18
CA SER A 106 2.93 -1.34 -15.62
C SER A 106 3.00 -1.17 -17.14
N ALA A 107 3.49 -0.02 -17.59
CA ALA A 107 3.73 0.26 -19.00
C ALA A 107 4.98 -0.49 -19.53
N PRO A 108 5.04 -0.86 -20.81
CA PRO A 108 6.14 -1.64 -21.36
C PRO A 108 7.42 -0.78 -21.52
N PHE A 109 8.57 -1.38 -21.25
CA PHE A 109 9.92 -0.77 -21.19
C PHE A 109 10.35 0.10 -22.39
N SER A 110 9.72 -0.01 -23.56
CA SER A 110 10.24 0.54 -24.82
C SER A 110 9.78 1.96 -25.17
N THR A 111 8.82 2.55 -24.45
CA THR A 111 8.20 3.83 -24.88
C THR A 111 8.68 5.06 -24.11
N GLY A 112 9.57 4.93 -23.14
CA GLY A 112 10.03 6.08 -22.34
C GLY A 112 8.91 6.77 -21.55
N GLY A 113 7.73 6.14 -21.43
CA GLY A 113 6.56 6.65 -20.72
C GLY A 113 6.64 6.38 -19.22
N ASP A 114 7.12 7.37 -18.49
CA ASP A 114 6.67 7.83 -17.17
C ASP A 114 6.10 6.83 -16.15
N ARG A 115 7.02 6.19 -15.41
CA ARG A 115 7.29 6.37 -13.95
C ARG A 115 6.13 6.43 -12.94
N GLY A 116 4.93 5.94 -13.25
CA GLY A 116 3.82 5.90 -12.32
C GLY A 116 3.16 4.53 -12.27
N VAL A 117 3.39 3.77 -11.20
CA VAL A 117 2.57 2.59 -10.88
C VAL A 117 1.39 3.08 -10.07
N ILE A 118 0.25 3.33 -10.71
CA ILE A 118 -1.00 3.54 -9.97
C ILE A 118 -1.53 2.16 -9.62
N ASN A 119 -1.73 1.94 -8.33
CA ASN A 119 -2.31 0.70 -7.87
C ASN A 119 -3.79 0.86 -7.60
N THR A 120 -4.55 -0.14 -8.03
CA THR A 120 -5.99 -0.24 -7.77
C THR A 120 -6.22 -1.40 -6.81
N LEU A 121 -7.01 -1.18 -5.76
CA LEU A 121 -7.49 -2.24 -4.90
C LEU A 121 -8.89 -2.67 -5.34
N TYR A 122 -9.14 -3.97 -5.37
CA TYR A 122 -10.47 -4.55 -5.54
C TYR A 122 -10.84 -5.30 -4.27
N ILE A 123 -11.75 -4.71 -3.51
CA ILE A 123 -12.24 -5.27 -2.26
C ILE A 123 -13.30 -6.33 -2.56
N GLY A 124 -13.06 -7.55 -2.08
CA GLY A 124 -13.98 -8.67 -2.20
C GLY A 124 -15.17 -8.50 -1.26
N THR A 125 -16.37 -8.73 -1.78
CA THR A 125 -17.62 -8.64 -1.01
C THR A 125 -18.56 -9.79 -1.38
N SER A 126 -19.65 -9.95 -0.63
CA SER A 126 -20.71 -10.92 -0.96
C SER A 126 -21.39 -10.65 -2.31
N SER A 127 -21.35 -9.40 -2.79
CA SER A 127 -21.88 -8.97 -4.09
C SER A 127 -20.85 -8.99 -5.23
N GLY A 128 -19.60 -9.39 -4.98
CA GLY A 128 -18.51 -9.35 -5.96
C GLY A 128 -17.45 -8.31 -5.60
N TRP A 129 -16.92 -7.60 -6.59
CA TRP A 129 -15.74 -6.73 -6.45
C TRP A 129 -16.11 -5.25 -6.31
N THR A 130 -15.52 -4.57 -5.33
CA THR A 130 -15.58 -3.09 -5.19
C THR A 130 -14.23 -2.49 -5.52
N ARG A 131 -14.15 -1.65 -6.54
CA ARG A 131 -12.91 -0.97 -6.94
C ARG A 131 -12.60 0.23 -6.03
N ILE A 132 -11.34 0.38 -5.65
CA ILE A 132 -10.77 1.49 -4.89
C ILE A 132 -9.48 1.93 -5.59
N GLY A 133 -9.37 3.22 -5.91
CA GLY A 133 -8.24 3.82 -6.62
C GLY A 133 -8.68 5.06 -7.39
N ALA A 134 -7.75 5.74 -8.05
CA ALA A 134 -8.01 6.92 -8.86
C ALA A 134 -9.15 6.68 -9.88
N GLU A 135 -9.89 7.73 -10.24
CA GLU A 135 -10.99 7.58 -11.22
C GLU A 135 -10.45 7.17 -12.59
N VAL A 136 -11.08 6.17 -13.21
CA VAL A 136 -10.69 5.65 -14.54
C VAL A 136 -11.96 5.47 -15.39
N PRO A 137 -11.94 5.84 -16.68
CA PRO A 137 -13.04 5.57 -17.60
C PRO A 137 -13.49 4.11 -17.60
N ARG A 138 -14.80 3.86 -17.71
CA ARG A 138 -15.38 2.51 -17.58
C ARG A 138 -14.94 1.54 -18.67
N ASP A 139 -14.52 2.06 -19.81
CA ASP A 139 -14.06 1.37 -21.01
C ASP A 139 -12.54 1.18 -21.09
N LYS A 140 -11.79 1.71 -20.12
CA LYS A 140 -10.33 1.50 -20.00
C LYS A 140 -10.02 0.44 -18.93
N PRO A 141 -8.92 -0.33 -19.05
CA PRO A 141 -8.41 -1.03 -17.88
C PRO A 141 -7.96 -0.04 -16.82
N ASP A 142 -7.84 -0.50 -15.57
CA ASP A 142 -7.45 0.34 -14.44
C ASP A 142 -5.94 0.56 -14.39
N SER A 143 -5.35 0.95 -15.52
CA SER A 143 -4.00 1.51 -15.61
C SER A 143 -4.06 3.04 -15.56
N PRO A 144 -2.96 3.70 -15.14
CA PRO A 144 -2.81 5.12 -15.38
C PRO A 144 -2.81 5.37 -16.88
N GLY A 145 -3.96 5.72 -17.45
CA GLY A 145 -3.93 6.52 -18.65
C GLY A 145 -3.24 7.85 -18.33
N PHE A 146 -2.57 8.45 -19.32
CA PHE A 146 -2.00 9.83 -19.28
C PHE A 146 -2.98 10.97 -18.83
N GLU A 147 -4.21 10.66 -18.39
CA GLU A 147 -5.32 11.59 -18.19
C GLU A 147 -5.78 11.72 -16.71
N VAL A 148 -5.16 11.00 -15.76
CA VAL A 148 -5.46 11.20 -14.33
C VAL A 148 -4.72 12.45 -13.84
N SER A 149 -5.43 13.40 -13.22
CA SER A 149 -4.81 14.58 -12.59
C SER A 149 -3.74 14.14 -11.59
N GLY A 150 -2.53 14.71 -11.69
CA GLY A 150 -1.36 14.32 -10.87
C GLY A 150 -1.66 14.22 -9.37
N GLU A 151 -2.50 15.09 -8.81
CA GLU A 151 -2.86 15.08 -7.38
C GLU A 151 -3.57 13.80 -6.92
N GLN A 152 -4.48 13.23 -7.72
CA GLN A 152 -5.16 11.97 -7.37
C GLN A 152 -4.25 10.75 -7.58
N ALA A 153 -3.33 10.81 -8.54
CA ALA A 153 -2.43 9.71 -8.81
C ALA A 153 -1.45 9.48 -7.65
N GLU A 154 -0.94 10.56 -7.05
CA GLU A 154 0.06 10.49 -5.97
C GLU A 154 -0.43 9.76 -4.72
N ASP A 155 -1.71 9.89 -4.37
CA ASP A 155 -2.29 9.22 -3.19
C ASP A 155 -2.45 7.69 -3.40
N PHE A 156 -2.34 7.23 -4.64
CA PHE A 156 -2.49 5.82 -5.02
C PHE A 156 -1.27 5.25 -5.76
N VAL A 157 -0.12 5.93 -5.71
CA VAL A 157 1.17 5.36 -6.14
C VAL A 157 1.78 4.60 -4.97
N PHE A 158 1.78 3.28 -5.07
CA PHE A 158 2.46 2.37 -4.15
C PHE A 158 3.31 1.38 -4.99
N GLY A 159 4.16 0.53 -4.41
CA GLY A 159 5.13 -0.26 -5.19
C GLY A 159 4.51 -1.24 -6.22
N GLU A 160 5.32 -1.75 -7.15
CA GLU A 160 4.92 -2.75 -8.17
C GLU A 160 4.36 -4.03 -7.52
N ASP A 161 5.13 -4.63 -6.61
CA ASP A 161 4.74 -5.82 -5.84
C ASP A 161 4.33 -5.43 -4.41
N PRO A 162 3.12 -5.80 -3.93
CA PRO A 162 2.78 -5.58 -2.54
C PRO A 162 3.59 -6.51 -1.64
N SER A 163 4.50 -5.93 -0.86
CA SER A 163 5.13 -6.58 0.28
C SER A 163 4.26 -6.36 1.52
N VAL A 164 4.00 -7.40 2.30
CA VAL A 164 3.05 -7.38 3.41
C VAL A 164 3.66 -7.95 4.68
N ILE A 165 3.36 -7.29 5.80
CA ILE A 165 3.55 -7.78 7.17
C ILE A 165 2.19 -7.82 7.84
N MET A 166 1.82 -8.92 8.49
CA MET A 166 0.56 -9.04 9.22
C MET A 166 0.79 -8.93 10.72
N ASP A 167 -0.04 -8.16 11.42
CA ASP A 167 -0.24 -8.33 12.86
C ASP A 167 -1.28 -9.44 13.10
N SER A 168 -0.83 -10.61 13.52
CA SER A 168 -1.70 -11.78 13.74
C SER A 168 -2.68 -11.61 14.90
N SER A 169 -2.43 -10.67 15.82
CA SER A 169 -3.32 -10.43 16.97
C SER A 169 -4.56 -9.63 16.57
N THR A 170 -4.37 -8.62 15.71
CA THR A 170 -5.45 -7.75 15.22
C THR A 170 -5.93 -8.13 13.82
N ARG A 171 -5.21 -9.02 13.13
CA ARG A 171 -5.37 -9.40 11.72
C ARG A 171 -5.26 -8.23 10.74
N ILE A 172 -4.50 -7.21 11.11
CA ILE A 172 -4.23 -6.08 10.23
C ILE A 172 -3.04 -6.42 9.33
N SER A 173 -3.23 -6.28 8.02
CA SER A 173 -2.17 -6.33 7.01
C SER A 173 -1.58 -4.94 6.81
N TYR A 174 -0.27 -4.81 6.98
CA TYR A 174 0.50 -3.61 6.66
C TYR A 174 1.18 -3.82 5.30
N ILE A 175 0.96 -2.89 4.37
CA ILE A 175 1.60 -2.90 3.06
C ILE A 175 2.90 -2.10 3.17
N ILE A 176 4.00 -2.75 2.83
CA ILE A 176 5.33 -2.16 2.73
C ILE A 176 5.58 -1.88 1.25
N ALA A 177 5.72 -0.61 0.92
CA ALA A 177 6.16 -0.19 -0.40
C ALA A 177 7.55 0.39 -0.28
N ALA A 178 8.46 0.02 -1.17
CA ALA A 178 9.70 0.75 -1.35
C ALA A 178 9.51 1.71 -2.52
N LEU A 179 9.67 3.00 -2.27
CA LEU A 179 9.75 4.01 -3.33
C LEU A 179 11.18 4.07 -3.90
N ASN A 180 11.82 2.90 -4.01
CA ASN A 180 13.16 2.72 -4.56
C ASN A 180 13.15 2.03 -5.93
N ASN A 181 12.00 1.51 -6.35
CA ASN A 181 11.93 0.69 -7.55
C ASN A 181 12.01 1.58 -8.80
N ARG A 182 12.58 1.04 -9.88
CA ARG A 182 12.95 1.69 -11.14
C ARG A 182 11.93 2.66 -11.73
N ASN A 183 10.65 2.52 -11.34
CA ASN A 183 9.51 3.22 -11.91
C ASN A 183 8.73 4.08 -10.90
N ALA A 184 9.19 4.25 -9.66
CA ALA A 184 8.66 5.23 -8.70
C ALA A 184 9.81 6.14 -8.27
N ASP A 185 10.09 7.13 -9.11
CA ASP A 185 11.00 8.26 -8.89
C ASP A 185 12.10 8.07 -7.82
N ARG A 186 13.01 7.12 -8.10
CA ARG A 186 14.12 6.69 -7.24
C ARG A 186 14.93 7.86 -6.64
N TYR A 187 14.92 9.01 -7.28
CA TYR A 187 15.70 10.18 -6.89
C TYR A 187 14.89 11.25 -6.14
N SER A 188 13.55 11.30 -6.26
CA SER A 188 12.75 12.34 -5.61
C SER A 188 12.07 11.90 -4.31
N ARG A 189 11.84 10.60 -4.10
CA ARG A 189 11.10 10.08 -2.92
C ARG A 189 11.69 8.78 -2.36
N PRO A 190 12.98 8.74 -1.97
CA PRO A 190 13.59 7.53 -1.41
C PRO A 190 12.88 7.04 -0.13
N GLY A 191 13.03 5.74 0.13
CA GLY A 191 12.65 5.14 1.40
C GLY A 191 11.51 4.13 1.34
N TYR A 192 11.36 3.43 2.45
CA TYR A 192 10.23 2.54 2.68
C TYR A 192 9.03 3.31 3.24
N ARG A 193 7.83 2.96 2.77
CA ARG A 193 6.54 3.49 3.23
C ARG A 193 5.73 2.34 3.82
N ILE A 194 5.02 2.64 4.90
CA ILE A 194 4.16 1.68 5.59
C ILE A 194 2.74 2.19 5.48
N PHE A 195 1.87 1.39 4.86
CA PHE A 195 0.45 1.69 4.73
C PHE A 195 -0.36 0.72 5.57
N ALA A 196 -1.43 1.23 6.17
CA ALA A 196 -2.50 0.41 6.72
C ALA A 196 -3.79 0.66 5.95
N TRP A 197 -4.56 -0.39 5.73
CA TRP A 197 -5.90 -0.30 5.19
C TRP A 197 -6.86 0.33 6.21
N ASP A 198 -7.56 1.38 5.79
CA ASP A 198 -8.65 2.01 6.52
C ASP A 198 -9.98 1.58 5.85
N ALA A 199 -10.62 0.55 6.41
CA ALA A 199 -11.82 -0.05 5.84
C ALA A 199 -13.01 0.92 5.80
N ASP A 200 -13.11 1.83 6.78
CA ASP A 200 -14.20 2.80 6.86
C ASP A 200 -14.09 3.84 5.75
N LYS A 201 -12.88 4.35 5.51
CA LYS A 201 -12.59 5.32 4.45
C LYS A 201 -12.35 4.67 3.09
N LYS A 202 -12.16 3.35 3.08
CA LYS A 202 -11.75 2.57 1.92
C LYS A 202 -10.49 3.16 1.27
N SER A 203 -9.46 3.39 2.06
CA SER A 203 -8.20 3.96 1.58
C SER A 203 -6.98 3.32 2.26
N LEU A 204 -5.82 3.42 1.61
CA LEU A 204 -4.55 3.14 2.25
C LEU A 204 -4.06 4.39 2.97
N ARG A 205 -3.85 4.28 4.27
CA ARG A 205 -3.32 5.36 5.10
C ARG A 205 -1.83 5.17 5.29
N LEU A 206 -1.04 6.13 4.81
CA LEU A 206 0.39 6.21 5.12
C LEU A 206 0.57 6.40 6.63
N LEU A 207 1.45 5.60 7.22
CA LEU A 207 1.79 5.66 8.63
C LEU A 207 3.20 6.26 8.82
N ASP A 208 3.34 7.04 9.88
CA ASP A 208 4.64 7.61 10.26
C ASP A 208 5.52 6.55 10.96
N LYS A 209 6.44 5.95 10.19
CA LYS A 209 7.43 4.97 10.69
C LYS A 209 8.48 5.58 11.62
N TRP A 210 8.60 6.91 11.66
CA TRP A 210 9.59 7.62 12.46
C TRP A 210 9.03 8.12 13.79
N GLU A 211 7.70 8.10 13.97
CA GLU A 211 7.05 8.41 15.25
C GLU A 211 7.42 7.39 16.33
N PRO A 212 8.12 7.79 17.41
CA PRO A 212 8.53 6.87 18.45
C PRO A 212 7.35 6.20 19.14
N GLY A 213 7.41 4.87 19.28
CA GLY A 213 6.35 4.07 19.91
C GLY A 213 5.07 3.94 19.07
N SER A 214 5.08 4.36 17.81
CA SER A 214 3.97 4.11 16.90
C SER A 214 3.97 2.64 16.43
N ARG A 215 2.79 2.13 16.08
CA ARG A 215 2.67 0.81 15.42
C ARG A 215 3.50 0.73 14.15
N ALA A 216 3.63 1.83 13.41
CA ALA A 216 4.43 1.85 12.20
C ALA A 216 5.93 1.73 12.49
N ALA A 217 6.42 2.31 13.59
CA ALA A 217 7.79 2.11 14.04
C ALA A 217 8.04 0.63 14.43
N GLU A 218 7.08 -0.04 15.07
CA GLU A 218 7.16 -1.48 15.36
C GLU A 218 7.16 -2.34 14.09
N VAL A 219 6.26 -2.07 13.15
CA VAL A 219 6.23 -2.74 11.83
C VAL A 219 7.53 -2.53 11.08
N TYR A 220 8.06 -1.31 11.09
CA TYR A 220 9.33 -0.99 10.44
C TYR A 220 10.51 -1.71 11.08
N ALA A 221 10.56 -1.76 12.41
CA ALA A 221 11.60 -2.51 13.13
C ALA A 221 11.55 -4.01 12.80
N PHE A 222 10.36 -4.59 12.72
CA PHE A 222 10.18 -5.97 12.28
C PHE A 222 10.67 -6.15 10.82
N PHE A 223 10.25 -5.26 9.92
CA PHE A 223 10.66 -5.26 8.52
C PHE A 223 12.19 -5.24 8.37
N LYS A 224 12.90 -4.42 9.15
CA LYS A 224 14.37 -4.34 9.12
C LYS A 224 15.07 -5.66 9.45
N VAL A 225 14.44 -6.52 10.26
CA VAL A 225 15.03 -7.78 10.73
C VAL A 225 14.57 -8.98 9.89
N HIS A 226 13.31 -8.95 9.44
CA HIS A 226 12.64 -10.12 8.88
C HIS A 226 12.21 -9.95 7.42
N GLY A 227 12.35 -8.75 6.86
CA GLY A 227 11.79 -8.39 5.57
C GLY A 227 10.27 -8.42 5.57
N ALA A 228 9.69 -8.50 4.38
CA ALA A 228 8.24 -8.58 4.18
C ALA A 228 7.89 -9.70 3.19
N ALA A 229 6.66 -10.21 3.25
CA ALA A 229 6.20 -11.29 2.39
C ALA A 229 5.37 -10.79 1.22
N THR A 230 5.58 -11.32 0.03
CA THR A 230 4.63 -11.18 -1.08
C THR A 230 3.47 -12.16 -0.86
N PRO A 231 2.21 -11.70 -0.89
CA PRO A 231 1.03 -12.56 -0.75
C PRO A 231 0.95 -13.74 -1.72
N SER A 232 1.71 -13.68 -2.81
CA SER A 232 1.48 -14.51 -3.97
C SER A 232 2.75 -15.15 -4.52
N ARG A 233 3.21 -16.19 -3.83
CA ARG A 233 4.49 -16.84 -4.13
C ARG A 233 4.45 -17.63 -5.45
N ARG A 234 4.80 -16.97 -6.55
CA ARG A 234 5.62 -17.51 -7.66
C ARG A 234 6.63 -16.44 -8.03
N SER A 235 7.83 -16.54 -7.45
CA SER A 235 8.93 -15.63 -7.72
C SER A 235 9.41 -15.80 -9.16
N THR A 236 9.00 -14.91 -10.06
CA THR A 236 9.84 -14.56 -11.21
C THR A 236 10.77 -13.46 -10.73
N GLY A 237 11.80 -13.87 -9.98
CA GLY A 237 12.60 -12.98 -9.15
C GLY A 237 13.09 -11.75 -9.90
N LYS A 238 12.78 -10.56 -9.35
CA LYS A 238 13.68 -9.39 -9.27
C LYS A 238 13.10 -8.11 -8.62
N ALA A 239 11.88 -8.10 -8.07
CA ALA A 239 11.31 -6.88 -7.48
C ALA A 239 10.56 -7.06 -6.13
N VAL A 240 10.84 -8.14 -5.39
CA VAL A 240 10.23 -8.36 -4.08
C VAL A 240 11.15 -7.81 -2.97
N ILE A 241 10.59 -7.03 -2.05
CA ILE A 241 11.28 -6.61 -0.81
C ILE A 241 11.31 -7.78 0.18
N HIS A 242 12.08 -8.81 -0.16
CA HIS A 242 12.32 -9.96 0.71
C HIS A 242 13.21 -9.58 1.89
N ASP A 243 14.09 -8.60 1.67
CA ASP A 243 15.10 -8.16 2.62
C ASP A 243 15.05 -6.63 2.72
N TYR A 244 15.42 -6.12 3.89
CA TYR A 244 15.62 -4.70 4.11
C TYR A 244 16.98 -4.26 3.53
N GLU A 245 16.98 -3.19 2.74
CA GLU A 245 18.18 -2.57 2.17
C GLU A 245 18.53 -1.31 2.99
N PRO A 246 19.59 -1.34 3.82
CA PRO A 246 19.95 -0.19 4.65
C PRO A 246 20.33 1.04 3.83
N GLU A 247 20.86 0.87 2.62
CA GLU A 247 21.24 1.97 1.73
C GLU A 247 20.04 2.82 1.32
N VAL A 248 18.85 2.21 1.22
CA VAL A 248 17.59 2.92 0.89
C VAL A 248 17.17 3.84 2.02
N GLU A 249 17.30 3.39 3.27
CA GLU A 249 17.05 4.22 4.46
C GLU A 249 18.09 5.34 4.58
N THR A 250 19.37 5.01 4.41
CA THR A 250 20.46 6.00 4.46
C THR A 250 20.24 7.11 3.45
N PHE A 251 19.90 6.77 2.21
CA PHE A 251 19.64 7.74 1.15
C PHE A 251 18.38 8.59 1.43
N GLU A 252 17.33 8.00 2.05
CA GLU A 252 16.17 8.76 2.54
C GLU A 252 16.56 9.78 3.62
N LEU A 253 17.46 9.41 4.54
CA LEU A 253 17.95 10.31 5.58
C LEU A 253 18.82 11.43 4.99
N GLU A 254 19.72 11.11 4.07
CA GLU A 254 20.59 12.10 3.40
C GLU A 254 19.74 13.16 2.69
N LEU A 255 18.79 12.76 1.85
CA LEU A 255 17.95 13.70 1.10
C LEU A 255 17.06 14.58 1.96
N ILE A 256 16.58 14.07 3.11
CA ILE A 256 15.67 14.82 3.99
C ILE A 256 16.45 15.77 4.92
N CYS A 257 17.72 15.47 5.18
CA CYS A 257 18.57 16.28 6.04
C CYS A 257 19.45 17.29 5.29
N GLU A 258 19.40 17.34 3.95
CA GLU A 258 20.14 18.31 3.15
C GLU A 258 19.49 19.72 3.20
N PRO A 259 20.22 20.77 3.65
CA PRO A 259 19.67 22.11 3.81
C PRO A 259 19.43 22.86 2.49
N ASP A 260 20.11 22.46 1.40
CA ASP A 260 20.05 23.11 0.08
C ASP A 260 19.54 22.18 -1.05
N GLY A 261 19.04 20.99 -0.68
CA GLY A 261 18.57 19.98 -1.62
C GLY A 261 17.37 20.47 -2.42
N THR A 262 17.43 20.32 -3.74
CA THR A 262 16.41 20.75 -4.73
C THR A 262 15.09 19.96 -4.68
N SER A 263 14.79 19.26 -3.59
CA SER A 263 13.48 18.68 -3.32
C SER A 263 12.52 19.81 -2.89
N GLY A 264 11.88 20.42 -3.90
CA GLY A 264 10.81 21.42 -3.88
C GLY A 264 10.27 21.89 -2.52
N SER A 265 10.19 23.21 -2.36
CA SER A 265 9.57 23.97 -1.25
C SER A 265 8.81 23.14 -0.21
N SER A 266 9.29 23.24 1.03
CA SER A 266 8.80 22.68 2.30
C SER A 266 7.31 22.42 2.43
N ASP A 267 6.43 23.18 1.78
CA ASP A 267 5.00 23.18 2.05
C ASP A 267 4.26 21.94 1.48
N GLU A 268 4.73 21.34 0.38
CA GLU A 268 4.16 20.07 -0.16
C GLU A 268 4.64 18.84 0.62
N LEU A 269 5.80 18.94 1.26
CA LEU A 269 6.43 17.86 2.02
C LEU A 269 6.09 17.91 3.51
N GLU A 270 5.71 19.06 4.08
CA GLU A 270 5.47 19.26 5.52
C GLU A 270 4.29 18.45 6.09
N GLY A 271 3.40 17.91 5.25
CA GLY A 271 2.38 16.94 5.65
C GLY A 271 2.77 15.46 5.41
N ARG A 272 3.79 15.22 4.57
CA ARG A 272 4.19 13.89 4.08
C ARG A 272 5.49 13.39 4.72
N ILE A 273 6.35 14.30 5.18
CA ILE A 273 7.58 14.00 5.92
C ILE A 273 7.30 14.05 7.42
N SER A 274 7.76 13.03 8.13
CA SER A 274 7.62 12.96 9.58
C SER A 274 8.28 14.14 10.29
N LYS A 275 7.53 14.82 11.17
CA LYS A 275 8.09 15.81 12.11
C LYS A 275 9.21 15.22 12.98
N TYR A 276 9.16 13.92 13.28
CA TYR A 276 10.16 13.22 14.08
C TYR A 276 11.44 13.00 13.29
N LEU A 277 11.31 12.74 11.99
CA LEU A 277 12.44 12.65 11.09
C LEU A 277 13.11 14.02 10.92
N LEU A 278 12.35 15.09 10.67
CA LEU A 278 12.89 16.45 10.59
C LEU A 278 13.62 16.89 11.87
N ALA A 279 13.11 16.49 13.03
CA ALA A 279 13.77 16.74 14.31
C ALA A 279 15.10 15.98 14.48
N ARG A 280 15.30 14.85 13.77
CA ARG A 280 16.60 14.15 13.73
C ARG A 280 17.62 14.90 12.89
N CYS A 281 17.21 15.43 11.74
CA CYS A 281 18.11 16.20 10.87
C CYS A 281 18.68 17.46 11.55
N LYS A 282 17.87 18.17 12.34
CA LYS A 282 18.30 19.39 13.07
C LYS A 282 19.32 19.14 14.19
N LYS A 283 19.58 17.88 14.56
CA LYS A 283 20.53 17.50 15.61
C LYS A 283 21.90 17.08 15.06
N HIS A 284 22.02 16.93 13.75
CA HIS A 284 23.26 16.66 13.04
C HIS A 284 23.78 17.94 12.37
#